data_AF-A0A7J8BEQ9-F1
#
_entry.id   AF-A0A7J8BEQ9-F1
#
_cell.length_a   1.000
_cell.length_b   1.000
_cell.length_c   1.000
_cell.angle_alpha   90.00
_cell.angle_beta   90.00
_cell.angle_gamma   90.00
#
_symmetry.space_group_name_H-M   'P 1'
#
loop_
_entity.id
_entity.type
_entity.pdbx_description
1 polymer ?
#
loop_
_entity_poly.entity_id
_entity_poly.type
_entity_poly.pdbx_seq_one_letter_code
_entity_poly.pdbx_strand_id
1 'polypeptide(L)'
;MLPRWELSLYLLASLGFHFYSFFEVYKVSREHEEQLDQEFDLGPGILFGGLKKDRTDFEWSFWMEWGKQQLVWLLLGHVVVSQMATQIARKHRPWILTAYGMWACWCVLGTPGTATIFLHTLISFCVAQFRSLFLSWLCSLFLLSTLRLQDVEEIKRGWYKTENEYYLLQFTLTVRCLYYTSFSLEFCWQRLPAGLSFSFAWMLAYVFYYPVLHNGPILSFRDFVSQMQPQEEHGLLKSSLPVLAWGLGRLFCSWCLAELMVHLMYMHAIYSSAPLLGAVSCWTLGGLALAQVLFFYVKYLVLFGVPALLMRLDGLTPPPLPRCVSTMFSFTGMWRYFDVGLHDFLIR
;
A
#
# COMPACT_ATOMS: atom_id res chain seq x y z
N MET A 1 -19.31 -29.31 -10.46
CA MET A 1 -19.08 -28.14 -11.33
C MET A 1 -20.41 -27.79 -11.97
N LEU A 2 -20.84 -26.52 -11.92
CA LEU A 2 -22.12 -26.09 -12.48
C LEU A 2 -22.08 -26.14 -14.02
N PRO A 3 -23.21 -26.44 -14.70
CA PRO A 3 -23.36 -26.26 -16.13
C PRO A 3 -23.00 -24.84 -16.59
N ARG A 4 -22.47 -24.70 -17.82
CA ARG A 4 -22.04 -23.40 -18.36
C ARG A 4 -23.17 -22.36 -18.40
N TRP A 5 -24.39 -22.79 -18.69
CA TRP A 5 -25.54 -21.89 -18.75
C TRP A 5 -25.92 -21.34 -17.36
N GLU A 6 -25.81 -22.15 -16.31
CA GLU A 6 -26.03 -21.70 -14.92
C GLU A 6 -24.96 -20.67 -14.54
N LEU A 7 -23.68 -20.95 -14.86
CA LEU A 7 -22.59 -20.02 -14.62
C LEU A 7 -22.81 -18.68 -15.35
N SER A 8 -23.22 -18.73 -16.62
CA SER A 8 -23.54 -17.54 -17.40
C SER A 8 -24.72 -16.76 -16.82
N LEU A 9 -25.76 -17.45 -16.36
CA LEU A 9 -26.91 -16.83 -15.70
C LEU A 9 -26.49 -16.14 -14.40
N TYR A 10 -25.72 -16.80 -13.54
CA TYR A 10 -25.20 -16.21 -12.31
C TYR A 10 -24.33 -14.98 -12.59
N LEU A 11 -23.46 -15.04 -13.61
CA LEU A 11 -22.63 -13.91 -14.00
C LEU A 11 -23.49 -12.72 -14.48
N LEU A 12 -24.44 -12.96 -15.38
CA LEU A 12 -25.32 -11.93 -15.93
C LEU A 12 -26.20 -11.30 -14.84
N ALA A 13 -26.80 -12.11 -13.98
CA ALA A 13 -27.60 -11.64 -12.86
C ALA A 13 -26.76 -10.79 -11.90
N SER A 14 -25.56 -11.27 -11.54
CA SER A 14 -24.63 -10.53 -10.68
C SER A 14 -24.26 -9.19 -11.29
N LEU A 15 -23.83 -9.16 -12.56
CA LEU A 15 -23.51 -7.91 -13.26
C LEU A 15 -24.71 -6.96 -13.33
N GLY A 16 -25.91 -7.48 -13.58
CA GLY A 16 -27.15 -6.70 -13.57
C GLY A 16 -27.42 -6.05 -12.21
N PHE A 17 -27.30 -6.80 -11.11
CA PHE A 17 -27.45 -6.26 -9.76
C PHE A 17 -26.38 -5.23 -9.39
N HIS A 18 -25.12 -5.45 -9.78
CA HIS A 18 -24.04 -4.48 -9.55
C HIS A 18 -24.32 -3.20 -10.35
N PHE A 19 -24.67 -3.32 -11.63
CA PHE A 19 -24.95 -2.19 -12.50
C PHE A 19 -26.13 -1.36 -11.99
N TYR A 20 -27.24 -2.01 -11.63
CA TYR A 20 -28.42 -1.32 -11.10
C TYR A 20 -28.10 -0.61 -9.78
N SER A 21 -27.42 -1.29 -8.85
CA SER A 21 -27.03 -0.70 -7.56
C SER A 21 -26.10 0.50 -7.75
N PHE A 22 -25.13 0.43 -8.66
CA PHE A 22 -24.24 1.56 -8.97
C PHE A 22 -24.97 2.69 -9.70
N PHE A 23 -25.93 2.38 -10.55
CA PHE A 23 -26.77 3.38 -11.18
C PHE A 23 -27.59 4.18 -10.15
N GLU A 24 -28.15 3.50 -9.14
CA GLU A 24 -28.84 4.17 -8.03
C GLU A 24 -27.90 5.08 -7.22
N VAL A 25 -26.66 4.65 -6.95
CA VAL A 25 -25.66 5.50 -6.29
C VAL A 25 -25.28 6.69 -7.16
N TYR A 26 -25.06 6.48 -8.46
CA TYR A 26 -24.77 7.54 -9.41
C TYR A 26 -25.90 8.57 -9.46
N LYS A 27 -27.16 8.12 -9.52
CA LYS A 27 -28.34 8.98 -9.54
C LYS A 27 -28.41 9.85 -8.29
N VAL A 28 -28.29 9.27 -7.10
CA VAL A 28 -28.26 10.02 -5.83
C VAL A 28 -27.08 10.99 -5.78
N SER A 29 -25.91 10.58 -6.28
CA SER A 29 -24.72 11.44 -6.37
C SER A 29 -24.98 12.68 -7.23
N ARG A 30 -25.70 12.54 -8.34
CA ARG A 30 -26.06 13.67 -9.21
C ARG A 30 -27.15 14.55 -8.60
N GLU A 31 -28.19 13.95 -8.02
CA GLU A 31 -29.30 14.68 -7.41
C GLU A 31 -28.85 15.56 -6.23
N HIS A 32 -27.86 15.11 -5.46
CA HIS A 32 -27.37 15.81 -4.28
C HIS A 32 -25.99 16.46 -4.50
N GLU A 33 -25.56 16.64 -5.76
CA GLU A 33 -24.22 17.17 -6.07
C GLU A 33 -23.97 18.53 -5.41
N GLU A 34 -24.91 19.47 -5.50
CA GLU A 34 -24.75 20.81 -4.90
C GLU A 34 -24.65 20.77 -3.37
N GLN A 35 -25.47 19.93 -2.72
CA GLN A 35 -25.43 19.75 -1.28
C GLN A 35 -24.10 19.13 -0.84
N LEU A 36 -23.65 18.08 -1.53
CA LEU A 36 -22.39 17.39 -1.24
C LEU A 36 -21.18 18.29 -1.53
N ASP A 37 -21.24 19.13 -2.55
CA ASP A 37 -20.22 20.13 -2.85
C ASP A 37 -20.10 21.18 -1.76
N GLN A 38 -21.22 21.68 -1.24
CA GLN A 38 -21.22 22.64 -0.13
C GLN A 38 -20.70 22.03 1.17
N GLU A 39 -21.00 20.76 1.44
CA GLU A 39 -20.63 20.08 2.68
C GLU A 39 -19.18 19.55 2.66
N PHE A 40 -18.72 19.00 1.52
CA PHE A 40 -17.47 18.27 1.42
C PHE A 40 -16.44 18.84 0.43
N ASP A 41 -16.74 19.98 -0.23
CA ASP A 41 -15.87 20.64 -1.21
C ASP A 41 -15.39 19.68 -2.31
N LEU A 42 -16.30 19.29 -3.20
CA LEU A 42 -15.99 18.34 -4.26
C LEU A 42 -14.90 18.94 -5.19
N GLY A 43 -13.95 18.10 -5.59
CA GLY A 43 -12.85 18.52 -6.43
C GLY A 43 -13.30 18.96 -7.82
N PRO A 44 -12.53 19.84 -8.49
CA PRO A 44 -12.90 20.40 -9.79
C PRO A 44 -13.00 19.30 -10.86
N GLY A 45 -13.99 19.43 -11.75
CA GLY A 45 -14.24 18.49 -12.83
C GLY A 45 -13.29 18.64 -14.03
N ILE A 46 -11.99 18.49 -13.79
CA ILE A 46 -10.96 18.62 -14.85
C ILE A 46 -10.95 17.39 -15.76
N LEU A 47 -11.32 16.22 -15.22
CA LEU A 47 -11.36 14.94 -15.94
C LEU A 47 -12.80 14.54 -16.27
N PHE A 48 -12.94 13.62 -17.23
CA PHE A 48 -14.22 12.97 -17.59
C PHE A 48 -15.38 13.93 -17.92
N GLY A 49 -15.10 14.99 -18.66
CA GLY A 49 -16.16 15.84 -19.23
C GLY A 49 -16.84 16.78 -18.23
N GLY A 50 -16.15 17.19 -17.17
CA GLY A 50 -16.66 18.21 -16.23
C GLY A 50 -17.21 17.66 -14.91
N LEU A 51 -17.23 16.34 -14.72
CA LEU A 51 -17.74 15.73 -13.50
C LEU A 51 -16.85 16.08 -12.29
N LYS A 52 -17.44 16.62 -11.23
CA LYS A 52 -16.70 16.87 -9.98
C LYS A 52 -16.17 15.56 -9.37
N LYS A 53 -15.18 15.69 -8.49
CA LYS A 53 -14.48 14.56 -7.88
C LYS A 53 -14.81 14.45 -6.39
N ASP A 54 -15.23 13.27 -5.94
CA ASP A 54 -15.24 12.96 -4.52
C ASP A 54 -13.81 12.86 -3.98
N ARG A 55 -13.46 13.75 -3.04
CA ARG A 55 -12.15 13.84 -2.38
C ARG A 55 -12.16 13.30 -0.95
N THR A 56 -13.30 12.82 -0.48
CA THR A 56 -13.52 12.48 0.93
C THR A 56 -12.75 11.23 1.37
N ASP A 57 -12.29 10.36 0.44
CA ASP A 57 -11.32 9.31 0.78
C ASP A 57 -9.94 9.92 1.05
N PHE A 58 -9.60 10.07 2.33
CA PHE A 58 -8.34 10.65 2.77
C PHE A 58 -7.11 9.94 2.17
N GLU A 59 -7.09 8.61 2.17
CA GLU A 59 -5.91 7.85 1.71
C GLU A 59 -5.68 8.04 0.21
N TRP A 60 -6.72 7.92 -0.61
CA TRP A 60 -6.64 8.15 -2.06
C TRP A 60 -6.21 9.58 -2.38
N SER A 61 -6.85 10.57 -1.76
CA SER A 61 -6.50 11.98 -1.94
C SER A 61 -5.05 12.26 -1.52
N PHE A 62 -4.62 11.72 -0.38
CA PHE A 62 -3.25 11.84 0.11
C PHE A 62 -2.22 11.30 -0.89
N TRP A 63 -2.40 10.07 -1.39
CA TRP A 63 -1.44 9.45 -2.32
C TRP A 63 -1.49 10.05 -3.72
N MET A 64 -2.68 10.39 -4.24
CA MET A 64 -2.84 10.86 -5.62
C MET A 64 -2.56 12.35 -5.81
N GLU A 65 -2.84 13.19 -4.82
CA GLU A 65 -2.63 14.64 -4.92
C GLU A 65 -1.27 15.05 -4.34
N TRP A 66 -1.03 14.79 -3.06
CA TRP A 66 0.21 15.19 -2.38
C TRP A 66 1.36 14.21 -2.65
N GLY A 67 1.14 12.91 -2.41
CA GLY A 67 2.14 11.86 -2.56
C GLY A 67 2.70 11.77 -3.99
N LYS A 68 1.83 11.91 -5.00
CA LYS A 68 2.22 11.88 -6.41
C LYS A 68 3.24 12.97 -6.77
N GLN A 69 3.11 14.17 -6.20
CA GLN A 69 4.01 15.29 -6.53
C GLN A 69 5.43 15.07 -6.00
N GLN A 70 5.55 14.51 -4.79
CA GLN A 70 6.83 14.36 -4.10
C GLN A 70 7.49 12.99 -4.31
N LEU A 71 6.71 11.91 -4.22
CA LEU A 71 7.24 10.54 -4.14
C LEU A 71 7.52 9.91 -5.51
N VAL A 72 6.79 10.31 -6.57
CA VAL A 72 6.99 9.73 -7.91
C VAL A 72 8.42 9.93 -8.40
N TRP A 73 9.01 11.10 -8.16
CA TRP A 73 10.39 11.38 -8.58
C TRP A 73 11.41 10.53 -7.83
N LEU A 74 11.18 10.25 -6.55
CA LEU A 74 12.04 9.38 -5.75
C LEU A 74 11.85 7.90 -6.13
N LEU A 75 10.64 7.48 -6.50
CA LEU A 75 10.43 6.13 -7.04
C LEU A 75 11.10 5.96 -8.41
N LEU A 76 11.04 6.97 -9.28
CA LEU A 76 11.78 6.97 -10.55
C LEU A 76 13.30 7.00 -10.32
N GLY A 77 13.78 7.80 -9.38
CA GLY A 77 15.18 7.82 -8.97
C GLY A 77 15.64 6.46 -8.46
N HIS A 78 14.82 5.76 -7.67
CA HIS A 78 15.09 4.38 -7.23
C HIS A 78 15.26 3.44 -8.42
N VAL A 79 14.38 3.52 -9.43
CA VAL A 79 14.52 2.70 -10.66
C VAL A 79 15.88 2.95 -11.30
N VAL A 80 16.24 4.21 -11.54
CA VAL A 80 17.53 4.56 -12.16
C VAL A 80 18.70 4.01 -11.35
N VAL A 81 18.72 4.26 -10.04
CA VAL A 81 19.79 3.80 -9.15
C VAL A 81 19.87 2.28 -9.10
N SER A 82 18.73 1.58 -9.05
CA SER A 82 18.70 0.11 -9.04
C SER A 82 19.22 -0.49 -10.33
N GLN A 83 18.82 0.06 -11.49
CA GLN A 83 19.32 -0.41 -12.79
C GLN A 83 20.82 -0.16 -12.93
N MET A 84 21.30 1.03 -12.54
CA MET A 84 22.74 1.34 -12.52
C MET A 84 23.52 0.42 -11.58
N ALA A 85 23.02 0.20 -10.36
CA ALA A 85 23.63 -0.70 -9.39
C ALA A 85 23.70 -2.14 -9.90
N THR A 86 22.67 -2.59 -10.62
CA THR A 86 22.63 -3.92 -11.22
C THR A 86 23.68 -4.09 -12.33
N GLN A 87 23.90 -3.05 -13.13
CA GLN A 87 24.87 -3.08 -14.23
C GLN A 87 26.32 -2.90 -13.77
N ILE A 88 26.56 -2.01 -12.79
CA ILE A 88 27.91 -1.57 -12.42
C ILE A 88 28.45 -2.34 -11.20
N ALA A 89 27.60 -2.62 -10.21
CA ALA A 89 28.03 -3.09 -8.90
C ALA A 89 27.05 -4.10 -8.29
N ARG A 90 26.71 -5.16 -9.04
CA ARG A 90 25.70 -6.17 -8.65
C ARG A 90 25.89 -6.71 -7.23
N LYS A 91 27.14 -6.92 -6.79
CA LYS A 91 27.48 -7.39 -5.44
C LYS A 91 27.16 -6.38 -4.34
N HIS A 92 27.25 -5.08 -4.61
CA HIS A 92 27.01 -4.00 -3.65
C HIS A 92 25.60 -3.41 -3.75
N ARG A 93 24.78 -3.92 -4.66
CA ARG A 93 23.41 -3.45 -4.91
C ARG A 93 22.55 -3.27 -3.65
N PRO A 94 22.47 -4.23 -2.70
CA PRO A 94 21.65 -4.04 -1.50
C PRO A 94 22.04 -2.76 -0.75
N TRP A 95 23.35 -2.51 -0.62
CA TRP A 95 23.89 -1.36 0.11
C TRP A 95 23.68 -0.04 -0.62
N ILE A 96 23.79 -0.04 -1.95
CA ILE A 96 23.48 1.15 -2.77
C ILE A 96 22.00 1.51 -2.62
N LEU A 97 21.11 0.52 -2.67
CA LEU A 97 19.68 0.73 -2.46
C LEU A 97 19.35 1.18 -1.03
N THR A 98 20.05 0.65 -0.01
CA THR A 98 19.93 1.15 1.37
C THR A 98 20.31 2.62 1.46
N ALA A 99 21.46 3.00 0.89
CA ALA A 99 21.93 4.38 0.92
C ALA A 99 20.96 5.32 0.20
N TYR A 100 20.44 4.89 -0.95
CA TYR A 100 19.40 5.62 -1.67
C TYR A 100 18.13 5.77 -0.84
N GLY A 101 17.64 4.69 -0.23
CA GLY A 101 16.41 4.72 0.56
C GLY A 101 16.53 5.55 1.84
N MET A 102 17.69 5.54 2.50
CA MET A 102 17.99 6.44 3.62
C MET A 102 18.00 7.91 3.17
N TRP A 103 18.64 8.20 2.05
CA TRP A 103 18.66 9.56 1.48
C TRP A 103 17.27 10.03 1.06
N ALA A 104 16.52 9.20 0.33
CA ALA A 104 15.17 9.51 -0.10
C ALA A 104 14.21 9.67 1.09
N CYS A 105 14.34 8.84 2.13
CA CYS A 105 13.65 9.02 3.40
C CYS A 105 13.94 10.39 4.02
N TRP A 106 15.21 10.78 4.06
CA TRP A 106 15.63 12.08 4.60
C TRP A 106 15.09 13.25 3.77
N CYS A 107 15.02 13.13 2.44
CA CYS A 107 14.45 14.16 1.57
C CYS A 107 12.97 14.46 1.88
N VAL A 108 12.17 13.46 2.24
CA VAL A 108 10.72 13.65 2.46
C VAL A 108 10.33 13.79 3.92
N LEU A 109 11.02 13.10 4.83
CA LEU A 109 10.70 13.09 6.26
C LEU A 109 11.65 13.94 7.12
N GLY A 110 12.69 14.51 6.52
CA GLY A 110 13.71 15.28 7.20
C GLY A 110 14.54 14.46 8.18
N THR A 111 15.41 15.17 8.91
CA THR A 111 16.24 14.61 9.98
C THR A 111 15.43 13.95 11.10
N PRO A 112 14.37 14.57 11.66
CA PRO A 112 13.68 13.97 12.81
C PRO A 112 12.91 12.68 12.46
N GLY A 113 12.25 12.63 11.30
CA GLY A 113 11.55 11.42 10.86
C GLY A 113 12.51 10.27 10.55
N THR A 114 13.60 10.55 9.83
CA THR A 114 14.62 9.53 9.51
C THR A 114 15.33 9.02 10.76
N ALA A 115 15.66 9.91 11.70
CA ALA A 115 16.24 9.55 12.99
C ALA A 115 15.29 8.68 13.82
N THR A 116 13.98 8.95 13.78
CA THR A 116 12.96 8.13 14.47
C THR A 116 12.90 6.72 13.90
N ILE A 117 12.88 6.56 12.57
CA ILE A 117 12.90 5.24 11.92
C ILE A 117 14.17 4.48 12.29
N PHE A 118 15.33 5.16 12.28
CA PHE A 118 16.60 4.55 12.68
C PHE A 118 16.58 4.14 14.16
N LEU A 119 16.05 4.99 15.05
CA LEU A 119 15.91 4.70 16.47
C LEU A 119 15.01 3.49 16.72
N HIS A 120 13.83 3.42 16.09
CA HIS A 120 12.95 2.25 16.18
C HIS A 120 13.64 0.97 15.69
N THR A 121 14.40 1.07 14.60
CA THR A 121 15.17 -0.04 14.05
C THR A 121 16.25 -0.51 15.03
N LEU A 122 16.99 0.42 15.64
CA LEU A 122 18.03 0.12 16.63
C LEU A 122 17.44 -0.51 17.90
N ILE A 123 16.35 0.04 18.44
CA ILE A 123 15.65 -0.50 19.60
C ILE A 123 15.20 -1.94 19.32
N SER A 124 14.51 -2.15 18.18
CA SER A 124 14.05 -3.48 17.80
C SER A 124 15.22 -4.46 17.60
N PHE A 125 16.31 -4.03 16.99
CA PHE A 125 17.52 -4.85 16.83
C PHE A 125 18.12 -5.27 18.18
N CYS A 126 18.24 -4.33 19.12
CA CYS A 126 18.74 -4.59 20.47
C CYS A 126 17.84 -5.58 21.21
N VAL A 127 16.51 -5.41 21.12
CA VAL A 127 15.54 -6.35 21.72
C VAL A 127 15.63 -7.73 21.07
N ALA A 128 15.83 -7.80 19.75
CA ALA A 128 15.99 -9.06 19.03
C ALA A 128 17.19 -9.87 19.54
N GLN A 129 18.26 -9.23 20.04
CA GLN A 129 19.44 -9.93 20.57
C GLN A 129 19.10 -10.86 21.76
N PHE A 130 18.05 -10.54 22.52
CA PHE A 130 17.58 -11.39 23.62
C PHE A 130 16.87 -12.67 23.14
N ARG A 131 16.59 -12.80 21.83
CA ARG A 131 15.94 -13.97 21.20
C ARG A 131 14.63 -14.39 21.87
N SER A 132 13.89 -13.42 22.37
CA SER A 132 12.57 -13.64 23.00
C SER A 132 11.46 -13.14 22.09
N LEU A 133 10.57 -14.04 21.69
CA LEU A 133 9.36 -13.70 20.93
C LEU A 133 8.47 -12.73 21.70
N PHE A 134 8.32 -12.95 23.01
CA PHE A 134 7.53 -12.09 23.88
C PHE A 134 8.08 -10.66 23.91
N LEU A 135 9.40 -10.51 24.13
CA LEU A 135 10.02 -9.18 24.15
C LEU A 135 9.94 -8.50 22.77
N SER A 136 10.10 -9.25 21.69
CA SER A 136 10.00 -8.72 20.32
C SER A 136 8.60 -8.18 20.02
N TRP A 137 7.55 -8.91 20.39
CA TRP A 137 6.16 -8.45 20.26
C TRP A 137 5.86 -7.27 21.18
N LEU A 138 6.28 -7.32 22.45
CA LEU A 138 6.09 -6.23 23.40
C LEU A 138 6.78 -4.94 22.91
N CYS A 139 8.00 -5.05 22.39
CA CYS A 139 8.72 -3.94 21.77
C CYS A 139 7.97 -3.39 20.55
N SER A 140 7.48 -4.25 19.66
CA SER A 140 6.73 -3.83 18.48
C SER A 140 5.43 -3.10 18.85
N LEU A 141 4.70 -3.61 19.85
CA LEU A 141 3.48 -2.97 20.37
C LEU A 141 3.78 -1.63 21.03
N PHE A 142 4.88 -1.53 21.78
CA PHE A 142 5.31 -0.27 22.38
C PHE A 142 5.72 0.76 21.33
N LEU A 143 6.51 0.36 20.32
CA LEU A 143 6.88 1.24 19.22
C LEU A 143 5.65 1.68 18.40
N LEU A 144 4.66 0.80 18.20
CA LEU A 144 3.42 1.13 17.53
C LEU A 144 2.55 2.08 18.38
N SER A 145 2.51 1.90 19.71
CA SER A 145 1.72 2.76 20.60
C SER A 145 2.22 4.20 20.60
N THR A 146 3.51 4.45 20.33
CA THR A 146 4.05 5.81 20.14
C THR A 146 3.34 6.58 19.03
N LEU A 147 2.66 5.91 18.08
CA LEU A 147 1.85 6.55 17.03
C LEU A 147 0.52 7.11 17.53
N ARG A 148 0.08 6.72 18.74
CA ARG A 148 -1.25 7.03 19.27
C ARG A 148 -1.20 7.73 20.63
N LEU A 149 -0.03 7.81 21.26
CA LEU A 149 0.16 8.57 22.49
C LEU A 149 0.15 10.06 22.15
N GLN A 150 -0.82 10.79 22.72
CA GLN A 150 -1.08 12.21 22.41
C GLN A 150 0.18 13.07 22.49
N ASP A 151 0.91 13.01 23.61
CA ASP A 151 2.13 13.82 23.79
C ASP A 151 3.19 13.54 22.71
N VAL A 152 3.36 12.27 22.33
CA VAL A 152 4.35 11.86 21.32
C VAL A 152 3.87 12.24 19.92
N GLU A 153 2.58 12.12 19.65
CA GLU A 153 1.94 12.57 18.43
C GLU A 153 2.09 14.08 18.22
N GLU A 154 1.83 14.90 19.25
CA GLU A 154 1.99 16.36 19.19
C GLU A 154 3.44 16.76 18.92
N ILE A 155 4.41 16.11 19.58
CA ILE A 155 5.84 16.35 19.33
C ILE A 155 6.19 16.05 17.87
N LYS A 156 5.78 14.89 17.35
CA LYS A 156 6.06 14.50 15.96
C LYS A 156 5.40 15.42 14.95
N ARG A 157 4.16 15.82 15.22
CA ARG A 157 3.39 16.75 14.39
C ARG A 157 4.07 18.12 14.34
N GLY A 158 4.63 18.58 15.45
CA GLY A 158 5.41 19.82 15.55
C GLY A 158 6.70 19.86 14.73
N TRP A 159 7.19 18.73 14.21
CA TRP A 159 8.36 18.69 13.32
C TRP A 159 8.06 19.14 11.89
N TYR A 160 6.78 19.10 11.51
CA TYR A 160 6.35 19.25 10.13
C TYR A 160 5.53 20.52 9.93
N LYS A 161 5.59 21.07 8.71
CA LYS A 161 4.84 22.28 8.36
C LYS A 161 3.42 21.94 7.94
N THR A 162 3.22 20.76 7.39
CA THR A 162 1.93 20.31 6.87
C THR A 162 1.51 18.98 7.49
N GLU A 163 0.20 18.78 7.65
CA GLU A 163 -0.37 17.51 8.11
C GLU A 163 0.05 16.33 7.23
N ASN A 164 0.17 16.54 5.92
CA ASN A 164 0.55 15.48 4.99
C ASN A 164 1.96 14.93 5.25
N GLU A 165 2.93 15.80 5.61
CA GLU A 165 4.28 15.34 5.99
C GLU A 165 4.23 14.48 7.26
N TYR A 166 3.43 14.89 8.25
CA TYR A 166 3.19 14.11 9.46
C TYR A 166 2.52 12.75 9.16
N TYR A 167 1.48 12.75 8.32
CA TYR A 167 0.80 11.52 7.91
C TYR A 167 1.74 10.59 7.14
N LEU A 168 2.64 11.12 6.30
CA LEU A 168 3.67 10.30 5.66
C LEU A 168 4.57 9.63 6.70
N LEU A 169 5.01 10.35 7.74
CA LEU A 169 5.76 9.75 8.85
C LEU A 169 4.94 8.63 9.51
N GLN A 170 3.66 8.87 9.78
CA GLN A 170 2.79 7.89 10.42
C GLN A 170 2.61 6.62 9.57
N PHE A 171 2.37 6.75 8.27
CA PHE A 171 2.32 5.62 7.33
C PHE A 171 3.65 4.86 7.35
N THR A 172 4.77 5.58 7.25
CA THR A 172 6.11 4.99 7.26
C THR A 172 6.37 4.21 8.53
N LEU A 173 6.16 4.80 9.72
CA LEU A 173 6.41 4.12 10.99
C LEU A 173 5.51 2.90 11.19
N THR A 174 4.26 2.96 10.71
CA THR A 174 3.32 1.83 10.75
C THR A 174 3.83 0.67 9.91
N VAL A 175 4.19 0.93 8.65
CA VAL A 175 4.70 -0.11 7.75
C VAL A 175 6.04 -0.63 8.25
N ARG A 176 6.97 0.25 8.66
CA ARG A 176 8.28 -0.14 9.19
C ARG A 176 8.17 -0.98 10.46
N CYS A 177 7.09 -0.82 11.23
CA CYS A 177 6.80 -1.70 12.38
C CYS A 177 6.77 -3.16 11.99
N LEU A 178 6.02 -3.48 10.95
CA LEU A 178 5.89 -4.84 10.45
C LEU A 178 7.25 -5.39 9.98
N TYR A 179 8.11 -4.54 9.42
CA TYR A 179 9.44 -4.93 8.94
C TYR A 179 10.40 -5.23 10.10
N TYR A 180 10.57 -4.32 11.06
CA TYR A 180 11.45 -4.65 12.19
C TYR A 180 10.89 -5.77 13.06
N THR A 181 9.57 -5.96 13.16
CA THR A 181 9.00 -7.15 13.81
C THR A 181 9.31 -8.42 13.01
N SER A 182 9.16 -8.39 11.68
CA SER A 182 9.50 -9.53 10.82
C SER A 182 10.95 -9.95 10.99
N PHE A 183 11.89 -9.00 11.04
CA PHE A 183 13.30 -9.29 11.33
C PHE A 183 13.46 -9.98 12.70
N SER A 184 12.89 -9.42 13.76
CA SER A 184 13.03 -9.94 15.12
C SER A 184 12.48 -11.35 15.28
N LEU A 185 11.34 -11.66 14.65
CA LEU A 185 10.75 -13.00 14.66
C LEU A 185 11.64 -14.02 13.92
N GLU A 186 12.13 -13.68 12.72
CA GLU A 186 13.04 -14.55 11.97
C GLU A 186 14.36 -14.77 12.71
N PHE A 187 14.87 -13.74 13.39
CA PHE A 187 16.05 -13.80 14.25
C PHE A 187 15.86 -14.78 15.42
N CYS A 188 14.70 -14.71 16.09
CA CYS A 188 14.36 -15.62 17.18
C CYS A 188 14.27 -17.08 16.70
N TRP A 189 13.70 -17.31 15.51
CA TRP A 189 13.53 -18.66 14.97
C TRP A 189 14.76 -19.22 14.25
N GLN A 190 15.81 -18.41 14.02
CA GLN A 190 17.02 -18.78 13.29
C GLN A 190 16.77 -19.33 11.86
N ARG A 191 15.70 -18.88 11.21
CA ARG A 191 15.27 -19.38 9.89
C ARG A 191 15.98 -18.69 8.72
N LEU A 192 17.32 -18.57 8.74
CA LEU A 192 18.06 -18.18 7.54
C LEU A 192 18.74 -19.36 6.85
N PRO A 193 18.79 -19.38 5.50
CA PRO A 193 19.59 -20.33 4.75
C PRO A 193 21.07 -20.31 5.15
N ALA A 194 21.75 -21.44 4.98
CA ALA A 194 23.19 -21.56 5.28
C ALA A 194 24.02 -20.52 4.51
N GLY A 195 24.90 -19.79 5.22
CA GLY A 195 25.78 -18.76 4.66
C GLY A 195 25.28 -17.32 4.81
N LEU A 196 24.10 -17.12 5.40
CA LEU A 196 23.55 -15.80 5.68
C LEU A 196 23.72 -15.39 7.14
N SER A 197 24.08 -14.13 7.39
CA SER A 197 24.19 -13.56 8.73
C SER A 197 23.08 -12.57 9.01
N PHE A 198 22.45 -12.71 10.17
CA PHE A 198 21.59 -11.68 10.74
C PHE A 198 22.47 -10.51 11.21
N SER A 199 22.64 -9.50 10.35
CA SER A 199 23.40 -8.30 10.68
C SER A 199 22.49 -7.07 10.74
N PHE A 200 22.89 -6.09 11.55
CA PHE A 200 22.20 -4.79 11.60
C PHE A 200 22.17 -4.11 10.22
N ALA A 201 23.23 -4.29 9.43
CA ALA A 201 23.28 -3.75 8.07
C ALA A 201 22.16 -4.33 7.18
N TRP A 202 21.92 -5.65 7.23
CA TRP A 202 20.81 -6.27 6.49
C TRP A 202 19.44 -5.83 7.01
N MET A 203 19.31 -5.60 8.32
CA MET A 203 18.09 -5.00 8.88
C MET A 203 17.86 -3.59 8.32
N LEU A 204 18.90 -2.75 8.24
CA LEU A 204 18.80 -1.43 7.61
C LEU A 204 18.45 -1.54 6.13
N ALA A 205 19.05 -2.46 5.39
CA ALA A 205 18.71 -2.68 3.98
C ALA A 205 17.24 -3.06 3.77
N TYR A 206 16.70 -3.89 4.69
CA TYR A 206 15.32 -4.29 4.66
C TYR A 206 14.35 -3.16 5.07
N VAL A 207 14.67 -2.42 6.14
CA VAL A 207 13.85 -1.31 6.63
C VAL A 207 13.86 -0.13 5.67
N PHE A 208 15.01 0.22 5.08
CA PHE A 208 15.13 1.37 4.17
C PHE A 208 14.97 1.00 2.69
N TYR A 209 14.46 -0.20 2.37
CA TYR A 209 14.15 -0.52 0.98
C TYR A 209 13.01 0.38 0.46
N TYR A 210 13.37 1.37 -0.36
CA TYR A 210 12.54 2.52 -0.68
C TYR A 210 11.17 2.21 -1.32
N PRO A 211 11.04 1.27 -2.28
CA PRO A 211 9.78 1.06 -3.01
C PRO A 211 8.58 0.76 -2.13
N VAL A 212 8.80 0.14 -0.98
CA VAL A 212 7.77 -0.25 0.00
C VAL A 212 7.88 0.52 1.31
N LEU A 213 8.76 1.54 1.39
CA LEU A 213 9.11 2.24 2.63
C LEU A 213 7.89 2.84 3.32
N HIS A 214 7.12 3.60 2.55
CA HIS A 214 5.97 4.36 3.03
C HIS A 214 4.64 3.58 2.91
N ASN A 215 4.52 2.74 1.88
CA ASN A 215 3.34 1.93 1.60
C ASN A 215 3.71 0.80 0.64
N GLY A 216 3.00 -0.32 0.69
CA GLY A 216 3.19 -1.45 -0.21
C GLY A 216 3.04 -2.81 0.48
N PRO A 217 3.12 -3.90 -0.30
CA PRO A 217 2.98 -5.24 0.24
C PRO A 217 4.16 -5.59 1.15
N ILE A 218 3.90 -6.37 2.19
CA ILE A 218 4.92 -6.81 3.15
C ILE A 218 5.62 -8.05 2.61
N LEU A 219 6.91 -7.93 2.34
CA LEU A 219 7.78 -9.08 2.06
C LEU A 219 8.52 -9.43 3.35
N SER A 220 8.59 -10.70 3.73
CA SER A 220 9.28 -11.09 4.96
C SER A 220 10.79 -10.86 4.89
N PHE A 221 11.44 -10.69 6.04
CA PHE A 221 12.89 -10.49 6.09
C PHE A 221 13.67 -11.61 5.39
N ARG A 222 13.29 -12.88 5.63
CA ARG A 222 13.93 -14.04 5.00
C ARG A 222 13.81 -14.00 3.47
N ASP A 223 12.61 -13.73 2.97
CA ASP A 223 12.36 -13.72 1.53
C ASP A 223 13.04 -12.51 0.86
N PHE A 224 13.06 -11.35 1.53
CA PHE A 224 13.80 -10.18 1.05
C PHE A 224 15.30 -10.46 0.92
N VAL A 225 15.93 -10.98 1.97
CA VAL A 225 17.39 -11.20 1.95
C VAL A 225 17.78 -12.29 0.95
N SER A 226 17.02 -13.38 0.87
CA SER A 226 17.30 -14.47 -0.09
C SER A 226 17.17 -14.04 -1.55
N GLN A 227 16.24 -13.13 -1.87
CA GLN A 227 16.04 -12.62 -3.23
C GLN A 227 16.97 -11.45 -3.58
N MET A 228 17.39 -10.65 -2.59
CA MET A 228 18.25 -9.47 -2.82
C MET A 228 19.74 -9.83 -2.97
N GLN A 229 20.13 -11.04 -2.56
CA GLN A 229 21.49 -11.53 -2.79
C GLN A 229 21.79 -11.74 -4.29
N PRO A 230 23.07 -11.65 -4.71
CA PRO A 230 23.44 -11.88 -6.10
C PRO A 230 23.13 -13.34 -6.49
N GLN A 231 21.99 -13.59 -7.14
CA GLN A 231 21.75 -14.85 -7.83
C GLN A 231 22.52 -14.87 -9.15
N GLU A 232 23.06 -16.02 -9.55
CA GLU A 232 23.84 -16.16 -10.80
C GLU A 232 23.01 -16.07 -12.09
N GLU A 233 21.69 -15.88 -11.99
CA GLU A 233 20.85 -15.93 -13.18
C GLU A 233 21.03 -14.71 -14.09
N HIS A 234 21.34 -15.07 -15.33
CA HIS A 234 21.49 -14.26 -16.51
C HIS A 234 20.12 -13.73 -16.96
N GLY A 235 20.03 -12.45 -17.35
CA GLY A 235 18.96 -11.99 -18.25
C GLY A 235 17.79 -11.19 -17.66
N LEU A 236 17.91 -10.58 -16.47
CA LEU A 236 16.86 -9.80 -15.79
C LEU A 236 16.24 -8.67 -16.66
N LEU A 237 16.96 -8.17 -17.67
CA LEU A 237 16.55 -7.02 -18.49
C LEU A 237 15.78 -7.40 -19.78
N LYS A 238 15.95 -8.62 -20.32
CA LYS A 238 15.36 -8.99 -21.64
C LYS A 238 14.03 -9.72 -21.54
N SER A 239 13.72 -10.38 -20.41
CA SER A 239 12.41 -11.01 -20.16
C SER A 239 11.39 -10.08 -19.46
N SER A 240 11.80 -8.86 -19.09
CA SER A 240 11.04 -7.97 -18.20
C SER A 240 10.22 -6.89 -18.90
N LEU A 241 10.50 -6.52 -20.15
CA LEU A 241 9.74 -5.47 -20.85
C LEU A 241 8.25 -5.80 -21.07
N PRO A 242 7.84 -7.00 -21.53
CA PRO A 242 6.41 -7.32 -21.68
C PRO A 242 5.70 -7.42 -20.33
N VAL A 243 6.38 -7.93 -19.30
CA VAL A 243 5.86 -8.00 -17.92
C VAL A 243 5.67 -6.60 -17.34
N LEU A 244 6.63 -5.70 -17.60
CA LEU A 244 6.57 -4.30 -17.19
C LEU A 244 5.44 -3.56 -17.92
N ALA A 245 5.34 -3.70 -19.24
CA ALA A 245 4.28 -3.07 -20.03
C ALA A 245 2.89 -3.56 -19.61
N TRP A 246 2.74 -4.86 -19.37
CA TRP A 246 1.50 -5.43 -18.82
C TRP A 246 1.19 -4.90 -17.42
N GLY A 247 2.21 -4.83 -16.54
CA GLY A 247 2.08 -4.28 -15.19
C GLY A 247 1.63 -2.82 -15.21
N LEU A 248 2.27 -1.98 -16.02
CA LEU A 248 1.92 -0.57 -16.20
C LEU A 248 0.51 -0.41 -16.80
N GLY A 249 0.16 -1.22 -17.80
CA GLY A 249 -1.19 -1.21 -18.38
C GLY A 249 -2.26 -1.54 -17.34
N ARG A 250 -2.06 -2.59 -16.53
CA ARG A 250 -2.97 -2.95 -15.44
C ARG A 250 -3.09 -1.85 -14.38
N LEU A 251 -1.97 -1.23 -14.01
CA LEU A 251 -1.97 -0.11 -13.06
C LEU A 251 -2.75 1.08 -13.60
N PHE A 252 -2.52 1.45 -14.85
CA PHE A 252 -3.22 2.53 -15.52
C PHE A 252 -4.73 2.25 -15.59
N CYS A 253 -5.14 1.05 -16.01
CA CYS A 253 -6.54 0.67 -16.03
C CYS A 253 -7.18 0.71 -14.63
N SER A 254 -6.46 0.24 -13.60
CA SER A 254 -6.95 0.26 -12.21
C SER A 254 -7.08 1.70 -11.69
N TRP A 255 -6.10 2.56 -12.01
CA TRP A 255 -6.15 3.98 -11.64
C TRP A 255 -7.28 4.71 -12.35
N CYS A 256 -7.45 4.52 -13.67
CA CYS A 256 -8.58 5.08 -14.40
C CYS A 256 -9.93 4.62 -13.85
N LEU A 257 -10.04 3.34 -13.44
CA LEU A 257 -11.25 2.81 -12.83
C LEU A 257 -11.53 3.48 -11.47
N ALA A 258 -10.52 3.61 -10.61
CA ALA A 258 -10.67 4.29 -9.33
C ALA A 258 -11.09 5.77 -9.51
N GLU A 259 -10.43 6.50 -10.41
CA GLU A 259 -10.80 7.88 -10.74
C GLU A 259 -12.23 7.95 -11.29
N LEU A 260 -12.61 7.06 -12.21
CA LEU A 260 -13.97 7.02 -12.74
C LEU A 260 -15.00 6.78 -11.63
N MET A 261 -14.72 5.89 -10.68
CA MET A 261 -15.61 5.61 -9.56
C MET A 261 -15.85 6.85 -8.69
N VAL A 262 -14.81 7.61 -8.31
CA VAL A 262 -14.96 8.83 -7.48
C VAL A 262 -15.56 10.02 -8.23
N HIS A 263 -15.47 10.04 -9.56
CA HIS A 263 -16.13 11.06 -10.39
C HIS A 263 -17.61 10.75 -10.64
N LEU A 264 -17.97 9.47 -10.77
CA LEU A 264 -19.36 9.05 -11.01
C LEU A 264 -20.16 8.93 -9.70
N MET A 265 -19.57 8.27 -8.70
CA MET A 265 -20.23 7.88 -7.46
C MET A 265 -19.55 8.61 -6.30
N TYR A 266 -20.25 9.56 -5.69
CA TYR A 266 -19.77 10.32 -4.52
C TYR A 266 -19.85 9.49 -3.24
N MET A 267 -19.32 8.27 -3.30
CA MET A 267 -19.54 7.21 -2.32
C MET A 267 -18.96 7.50 -0.94
N HIS A 268 -17.90 8.30 -0.82
CA HIS A 268 -17.32 8.66 0.47
C HIS A 268 -18.02 9.90 1.05
N ALA A 269 -18.39 10.85 0.21
CA ALA A 269 -19.18 12.02 0.62
C ALA A 269 -20.58 11.60 1.12
N ILE A 270 -21.29 10.75 0.35
CA ILE A 270 -22.60 10.21 0.75
C ILE A 270 -22.50 9.41 2.04
N TYR A 271 -21.46 8.57 2.17
CA TYR A 271 -21.22 7.80 3.40
C TYR A 271 -20.97 8.69 4.62
N SER A 272 -20.32 9.84 4.42
CA SER A 272 -19.99 10.79 5.49
C SER A 272 -21.17 11.68 5.89
N SER A 273 -22.22 11.76 5.08
CA SER A 273 -23.43 12.55 5.36
C SER A 273 -24.52 11.66 5.98
N ALA A 274 -24.60 11.68 7.32
CA ALA A 274 -25.64 10.97 8.08
C ALA A 274 -27.09 11.26 7.63
N PRO A 275 -27.52 12.51 7.34
CA PRO A 275 -28.88 12.77 6.89
C PRO A 275 -29.16 12.17 5.51
N LEU A 276 -28.20 12.22 4.59
CA LEU A 276 -28.35 11.64 3.27
C LEU A 276 -28.40 10.11 3.35
N LEU A 277 -27.54 9.51 4.17
CA LEU A 277 -27.52 8.07 4.39
C LEU A 277 -28.86 7.54 4.96
N GLY A 278 -29.53 8.33 5.80
CA GLY A 278 -30.85 8.01 6.34
C GLY A 278 -32.01 8.18 5.35
N ALA A 279 -31.81 8.94 4.27
CA ALA A 279 -32.85 9.28 3.29
C ALA A 279 -32.80 8.42 2.02
N VAL A 280 -31.66 7.81 1.70
CA VAL A 280 -31.47 7.03 0.47
C VAL A 280 -32.16 5.67 0.51
N SER A 281 -32.46 5.13 -0.67
CA SER A 281 -33.12 3.83 -0.81
C SER A 281 -32.23 2.66 -0.36
N CYS A 282 -32.84 1.52 -0.03
CA CYS A 282 -32.09 0.29 0.27
C CYS A 282 -31.19 -0.16 -0.90
N TRP A 283 -31.59 0.10 -2.14
CA TRP A 283 -30.77 -0.19 -3.32
C TRP A 283 -29.53 0.69 -3.37
N THR A 284 -29.70 1.98 -3.09
CA THR A 284 -28.59 2.94 -2.98
C THR A 284 -27.66 2.54 -1.84
N LEU A 285 -28.18 2.16 -0.67
CA LEU A 285 -27.36 1.70 0.46
C LEU A 285 -26.54 0.44 0.12
N GLY A 286 -27.18 -0.55 -0.51
CA GLY A 286 -26.49 -1.75 -0.99
C GLY A 286 -25.42 -1.43 -2.04
N GLY A 287 -25.74 -0.53 -2.97
CA GLY A 287 -24.79 -0.02 -3.96
C GLY A 287 -23.63 0.75 -3.34
N LEU A 288 -23.88 1.54 -2.29
CA LEU A 288 -22.86 2.31 -1.58
C LEU A 288 -21.88 1.37 -0.87
N ALA A 289 -22.40 0.37 -0.15
CA ALA A 289 -21.58 -0.64 0.51
C ALA A 289 -20.72 -1.41 -0.51
N LEU A 290 -21.31 -1.79 -1.64
CA LEU A 290 -20.61 -2.47 -2.73
C LEU A 290 -19.55 -1.57 -3.39
N ALA A 291 -19.86 -0.30 -3.64
CA ALA A 291 -18.96 0.67 -4.25
C ALA A 291 -17.77 0.95 -3.33
N GLN A 292 -18.00 1.10 -2.03
CA GLN A 292 -16.95 1.26 -1.01
C GLN A 292 -15.96 0.09 -1.02
N VAL A 293 -16.48 -1.14 -0.95
CA VAL A 293 -15.63 -2.35 -0.94
C VAL A 293 -14.85 -2.52 -2.24
N LEU A 294 -15.48 -2.23 -3.39
CA LEU A 294 -14.82 -2.31 -4.68
C LEU A 294 -13.82 -1.18 -4.91
N PHE A 295 -14.12 0.04 -4.44
CA PHE A 295 -13.16 1.14 -4.47
C PHE A 295 -11.95 0.81 -3.62
N PHE A 296 -12.16 0.29 -2.41
CA PHE A 296 -11.07 -0.19 -1.55
C PHE A 296 -10.21 -1.23 -2.27
N TYR A 297 -10.82 -2.22 -2.93
CA TYR A 297 -10.11 -3.18 -3.76
C TYR A 297 -9.26 -2.52 -4.86
N VAL A 298 -9.85 -1.66 -5.69
CA VAL A 298 -9.17 -1.01 -6.82
C VAL A 298 -8.08 -0.06 -6.34
N LYS A 299 -8.31 0.66 -5.23
CA LYS A 299 -7.34 1.53 -4.55
C LYS A 299 -6.05 0.74 -4.24
N TYR A 300 -6.16 -0.41 -3.60
CA TYR A 300 -4.98 -1.22 -3.26
C TYR A 300 -4.34 -1.91 -4.47
N LEU A 301 -5.05 -2.14 -5.58
CA LEU A 301 -4.41 -2.54 -6.83
C LEU A 301 -3.40 -1.50 -7.33
N VAL A 302 -3.70 -0.22 -7.14
CA VAL A 302 -2.80 0.89 -7.51
C VAL A 302 -1.73 1.08 -6.44
N LEU A 303 -2.14 1.26 -5.17
CA LEU A 303 -1.23 1.59 -4.07
C LEU A 303 -0.20 0.49 -3.79
N PHE A 304 -0.57 -0.79 -3.89
CA PHE A 304 0.40 -1.89 -3.77
C PHE A 304 1.03 -2.28 -5.11
N GLY A 305 0.33 -2.04 -6.21
CA GLY A 305 0.80 -2.44 -7.52
C GLY A 305 2.02 -1.63 -7.99
N VAL A 306 2.11 -0.33 -7.67
CA VAL A 306 3.29 0.49 -7.99
C VAL A 306 4.54 -0.04 -7.27
N PRO A 307 4.58 -0.17 -5.93
CA PRO A 307 5.67 -0.83 -5.20
C PRO A 307 5.98 -2.23 -5.71
N ALA A 308 4.96 -3.07 -5.94
CA ALA A 308 5.14 -4.43 -6.41
C ALA A 308 5.77 -4.50 -7.81
N LEU A 309 5.51 -3.52 -8.67
CA LEU A 309 6.14 -3.44 -9.99
C LEU A 309 7.64 -3.09 -9.87
N LEU A 310 7.97 -2.14 -8.99
CA LEU A 310 9.36 -1.77 -8.69
C LEU A 310 10.13 -2.92 -8.05
N MET A 311 9.51 -3.67 -7.15
CA MET A 311 10.07 -4.90 -6.60
C MET A 311 10.43 -5.92 -7.69
N ARG A 312 9.54 -6.11 -8.69
CA ARG A 312 9.82 -7.01 -9.83
C ARG A 312 10.96 -6.50 -10.71
N LEU A 313 11.02 -5.20 -10.96
CA LEU A 313 12.16 -4.58 -11.67
C LEU A 313 13.47 -4.78 -10.91
N ASP A 314 13.37 -4.88 -9.59
CA ASP A 314 14.47 -5.19 -8.70
C ASP A 314 14.79 -6.69 -8.59
N GLY A 315 14.09 -7.56 -9.34
CA GLY A 315 14.27 -9.01 -9.28
C GLY A 315 13.66 -9.68 -8.05
N LEU A 316 12.89 -8.93 -7.25
CA LEU A 316 12.12 -9.49 -6.13
C LEU A 316 10.76 -9.99 -6.63
N THR A 317 10.28 -11.07 -6.04
CA THR A 317 8.92 -11.56 -6.20
C THR A 317 8.04 -11.01 -5.07
N PRO A 318 7.24 -9.96 -5.32
CA PRO A 318 6.32 -9.42 -4.31
C PRO A 318 5.17 -10.40 -4.04
N PRO A 319 4.55 -10.33 -2.84
CA PRO A 319 3.28 -11.01 -2.59
C PRO A 319 2.23 -10.70 -3.67
N PRO A 320 1.32 -11.63 -3.97
CA PRO A 320 0.22 -11.38 -4.89
C PRO A 320 -0.61 -10.17 -4.46
N LEU A 321 -0.99 -9.35 -5.45
CA LEU A 321 -1.93 -8.23 -5.24
C LEU A 321 -3.31 -8.74 -4.83
N PRO A 322 -4.15 -7.88 -4.22
CA PRO A 322 -5.50 -8.24 -3.82
C PRO A 322 -6.28 -8.94 -4.93
N ARG A 323 -7.08 -9.94 -4.56
CA ARG A 323 -8.09 -10.54 -5.43
C ARG A 323 -9.41 -9.77 -5.34
N CYS A 324 -10.20 -9.80 -6.42
CA CYS A 324 -11.47 -9.09 -6.49
C CYS A 324 -12.41 -9.54 -5.37
N VAL A 325 -12.90 -8.59 -4.58
CA VAL A 325 -13.72 -8.89 -3.40
C VAL A 325 -15.04 -9.54 -3.77
N SER A 326 -15.64 -9.17 -4.92
CA SER A 326 -16.86 -9.81 -5.44
C SER A 326 -16.69 -11.28 -5.84
N THR A 327 -15.46 -11.79 -5.92
CA THR A 327 -15.19 -13.22 -6.19
C THR A 327 -14.97 -14.04 -4.91
N MET A 328 -14.96 -13.40 -3.73
CA MET A 328 -14.78 -14.06 -2.45
C MET A 328 -16.12 -14.54 -1.91
N PHE A 329 -16.18 -15.83 -1.54
CA PHE A 329 -17.37 -16.46 -0.97
C PHE A 329 -17.21 -16.77 0.54
N SER A 330 -16.05 -16.49 1.13
CA SER A 330 -15.80 -16.72 2.56
C SER A 330 -14.91 -15.65 3.17
N PHE A 331 -15.11 -15.38 4.46
CA PHE A 331 -14.26 -14.45 5.22
C PHE A 331 -12.82 -14.97 5.34
N THR A 332 -12.62 -16.29 5.47
CA THR A 332 -11.27 -16.89 5.44
C THR A 332 -10.57 -16.60 4.11
N GLY A 333 -11.28 -16.68 2.98
CA GLY A 333 -10.75 -16.31 1.67
C GLY A 333 -10.41 -14.82 1.59
N MET A 334 -11.29 -13.94 2.10
CA MET A 334 -11.05 -12.51 2.16
C MET A 334 -9.76 -12.18 2.94
N TRP A 335 -9.60 -12.71 4.16
CA TRP A 335 -8.39 -12.49 4.96
C TRP A 335 -7.10 -13.02 4.31
N ARG A 336 -7.19 -14.14 3.58
CA ARG A 336 -6.03 -14.77 2.93
C ARG A 336 -5.57 -14.06 1.66
N TYR A 337 -6.48 -13.45 0.92
CA TYR A 337 -6.23 -12.99 -0.45
C TYR A 337 -6.45 -11.49 -0.68
N PHE A 338 -6.88 -10.74 0.33
CA PHE A 338 -6.96 -9.29 0.24
C PHE A 338 -5.56 -8.68 0.39
N ASP A 339 -4.90 -8.88 1.54
CA ASP A 339 -3.50 -8.51 1.75
C ASP A 339 -2.69 -9.77 2.09
N VAL A 340 -2.11 -10.37 1.05
CA VAL A 340 -1.36 -11.63 1.20
C VAL A 340 -0.10 -11.41 2.05
N GLY A 341 0.57 -10.26 1.91
CA GLY A 341 1.79 -9.98 2.65
C GLY A 341 1.52 -9.84 4.16
N LEU A 342 0.46 -9.11 4.53
CA LEU A 342 0.04 -9.00 5.92
C LEU A 342 -0.49 -10.32 6.48
N HIS A 343 -1.28 -11.06 5.70
CA HIS A 343 -1.76 -12.39 6.09
C HIS A 343 -0.59 -13.33 6.41
N ASP A 344 0.35 -13.46 5.48
CA ASP A 344 1.53 -14.31 5.62
C ASP A 344 2.44 -13.85 6.78
N PHE A 345 2.42 -12.57 7.15
CA PHE A 345 3.09 -12.07 8.34
C PHE A 345 2.38 -12.49 9.64
N LEU A 346 1.06 -12.38 9.69
CA LEU A 346 0.26 -12.61 10.91
C LEU A 346 0.12 -14.08 11.30
N ILE A 347 0.07 -15.00 10.34
CA ILE A 347 -0.17 -16.43 10.59
C ILE A 347 1.08 -17.24 10.96
N ARG A 348 2.23 -16.58 11.12
CA ARG A 348 3.55 -17.22 11.26
C ARG A 348 3.85 -17.79 12.64
#